data_AF-Q2NHT9-F1
#
_entry.id   AF-Q2NHT9-F1
#
_cell.length_a   1.000
_cell.length_b   1.000
_cell.length_c   1.000
_cell.angle_alpha   90.00
_cell.angle_beta   90.00
_cell.angle_gamma   90.00
#
_symmetry.space_group_name_H-M   'P 1'
#
loop_
_entity.id
_entity.type
_entity.pdbx_description
1 polymer ?
#
loop_
_entity_poly.entity_id
_entity_poly.type
_entity_poly.pdbx_seq_one_letter_code
_entity_poly.pdbx_strand_id
1 'polypeptide(L)'
;MEQTNTKNIPIKDITLFRSCLVSAEYPGIEASTKYIFDKLGIEYVIDRNQSCCTGLGHYYDIFDELSTTALAARNFSHAIENKHKHYVPMCATCYAILKNAAKTLNQKDDVREKINNAFCENGLENLQYKKDSINPTDDITHVADILYHFKDQLKKHKKVDISGLKIATHHGCHYCKVHYDDTLCGVRNPQLMDKICEAMDVPTIGWYDHKRLTCGCGFRQRYANRELSLEASTDKFESLYKEDVDVLLVMCPNCHLQFDRYERVIQQHTGHKKHMVILNIAQLIALYMGAHPYKTVGIQTHTTNVEPILDKLGIEYDSGEDSLHD
;
A
#
# COMPACT_ATOMS: atom_id res chain seq x y z
N MET A 1 -10.27 -24.48 -7.82
CA MET A 1 -11.17 -23.51 -8.46
C MET A 1 -10.46 -22.18 -8.45
N GLU A 2 -9.82 -21.81 -9.57
CA GLU A 2 -9.37 -20.44 -9.78
C GLU A 2 -10.62 -19.56 -9.83
N GLN A 3 -10.81 -18.70 -8.83
CA GLN A 3 -11.78 -17.62 -8.92
C GLN A 3 -11.27 -16.65 -9.98
N THR A 4 -11.78 -16.80 -11.21
CA THR A 4 -11.68 -15.80 -12.26
C THR A 4 -12.64 -14.67 -11.96
N ASN A 5 -12.42 -13.91 -10.89
CA ASN A 5 -13.07 -12.61 -10.76
C ASN A 5 -12.28 -11.64 -11.64
N THR A 6 -12.82 -11.38 -12.83
CA THR A 6 -12.28 -10.40 -13.78
C THR A 6 -12.61 -8.99 -13.30
N LYS A 7 -12.06 -8.61 -12.15
CA LYS A 7 -11.94 -7.21 -11.76
C LYS A 7 -11.28 -6.46 -12.91
N ASN A 8 -11.91 -5.41 -13.42
CA ASN A 8 -11.27 -4.61 -14.45
C ASN A 8 -10.12 -3.80 -13.84
N ILE A 9 -8.93 -3.86 -14.45
CA ILE A 9 -7.78 -3.09 -13.99
C ILE A 9 -7.70 -1.82 -14.83
N PRO A 10 -7.86 -0.63 -14.22
CA PRO A 10 -7.83 0.62 -14.97
C PRO A 10 -6.41 0.91 -15.48
N ILE A 11 -6.33 1.42 -16.71
CA ILE A 11 -5.08 1.79 -17.39
C ILE A 11 -5.02 3.28 -17.78
N LYS A 12 -6.08 4.04 -17.47
CA LYS A 12 -6.26 5.47 -17.75
C LYS A 12 -7.36 6.03 -16.83
N ASP A 13 -7.58 7.34 -16.84
CA ASP A 13 -8.63 8.00 -16.05
C ASP A 13 -8.43 7.71 -14.55
N ILE A 14 -7.18 7.62 -14.11
CA ILE A 14 -6.77 7.21 -12.76
C ILE A 14 -6.64 8.42 -11.84
N THR A 15 -7.28 8.37 -10.68
CA THR A 15 -6.94 9.21 -9.53
C THR A 15 -6.03 8.41 -8.59
N LEU A 16 -4.75 8.76 -8.55
CA LEU A 16 -3.80 8.14 -7.64
C LEU A 16 -4.03 8.66 -6.21
N PHE A 17 -4.58 7.81 -5.36
CA PHE A 17 -5.05 8.22 -4.04
C PHE A 17 -3.94 8.11 -2.99
N ARG A 18 -3.55 9.26 -2.45
CA ARG A 18 -2.49 9.38 -1.44
C ARG A 18 -3.03 9.04 -0.06
N SER A 19 -2.40 8.10 0.64
CA SER A 19 -2.73 7.87 2.05
C SER A 19 -1.99 8.87 2.94
N CYS A 20 -2.53 9.15 4.14
CA CYS A 20 -1.86 10.01 5.11
C CYS A 20 -0.43 9.55 5.44
N LEU A 21 -0.20 8.24 5.56
CA LEU A 21 1.13 7.68 5.85
C LEU A 21 2.08 7.77 4.66
N VAL A 22 1.57 7.64 3.43
CA VAL A 22 2.41 7.90 2.25
C VAL A 22 2.85 9.36 2.23
N SER A 23 1.94 10.31 2.51
CA SER A 23 2.30 11.72 2.46
C SER A 23 3.17 12.18 3.64
N ALA A 24 2.97 11.62 4.84
CA ALA A 24 3.63 12.10 6.06
C ALA A 24 4.87 11.27 6.47
N GLU A 25 4.87 9.96 6.23
CA GLU A 25 5.92 9.05 6.74
C GLU A 25 6.82 8.52 5.63
N TYR A 26 6.25 8.13 4.49
CA TYR A 26 6.97 7.47 3.39
C TYR A 26 6.61 8.07 2.02
N PRO A 27 6.96 9.35 1.75
CA PRO A 27 6.66 10.03 0.48
C PRO A 27 7.33 9.35 -0.73
N GLY A 28 8.42 8.62 -0.49
CA GLY A 28 9.09 7.79 -1.49
C GLY A 28 8.16 6.73 -2.13
N ILE A 29 7.09 6.29 -1.46
CA ILE A 29 6.09 5.38 -2.04
C ILE A 29 5.31 6.08 -3.16
N GLU A 30 4.91 7.34 -2.95
CA GLU A 30 4.22 8.13 -3.99
C GLU A 30 5.17 8.42 -5.15
N ALA A 31 6.37 8.92 -4.85
CA ALA A 31 7.36 9.23 -5.88
C ALA A 31 7.76 8.00 -6.72
N SER A 32 7.93 6.84 -6.08
CA SER A 32 8.20 5.57 -6.76
C SER A 32 7.03 5.12 -7.63
N THR A 33 5.80 5.23 -7.13
CA THR A 33 4.60 4.87 -7.91
C THR A 33 4.48 5.73 -9.16
N LYS A 34 4.66 7.05 -9.02
CA LYS A 34 4.65 8.00 -10.14
C LYS A 34 5.74 7.67 -11.16
N TYR A 35 6.97 7.43 -10.70
CA TYR A 35 8.09 7.05 -11.56
C TYR A 35 7.77 5.81 -12.40
N ILE A 36 7.15 4.78 -11.80
CA ILE A 36 6.74 3.57 -12.51
C ILE A 36 5.64 3.87 -13.54
N PHE A 37 4.62 4.63 -13.14
CA PHE A 37 3.49 4.96 -14.01
C PHE A 37 3.96 5.76 -15.23
N ASP A 38 4.82 6.76 -15.02
CA ASP A 38 5.41 7.57 -16.10
C ASP A 38 6.21 6.70 -17.09
N LYS A 39 6.99 5.73 -16.57
CA LYS A 39 7.78 4.80 -17.41
C LYS A 39 6.92 3.80 -18.19
N LEU A 40 5.79 3.39 -17.62
CA LEU A 40 4.82 2.48 -18.25
C LEU A 40 3.80 3.21 -19.13
N GLY A 41 3.83 4.55 -19.18
CA GLY A 41 2.88 5.36 -19.94
C GLY A 41 1.45 5.33 -19.36
N ILE A 42 1.33 5.12 -18.05
CA ILE A 42 0.03 5.13 -17.35
C ILE A 42 -0.31 6.57 -16.99
N GLU A 43 -1.44 7.04 -17.49
CA GLU A 43 -1.98 8.36 -17.18
C GLU A 43 -2.61 8.35 -15.79
N TYR A 44 -2.34 9.40 -15.00
CA TYR A 44 -2.95 9.60 -13.69
C TYR A 44 -3.00 11.08 -13.30
N VAL A 45 -3.95 11.40 -12.41
CA VAL A 45 -4.00 12.67 -11.67
C VAL A 45 -3.84 12.41 -10.17
N ILE A 46 -3.34 13.44 -9.47
CA ILE A 46 -3.34 13.51 -8.02
C ILE A 46 -4.10 14.77 -7.64
N ASP A 47 -5.25 14.60 -6.99
CA ASP A 47 -6.06 15.72 -6.58
C ASP A 47 -5.47 16.41 -5.33
N ARG A 48 -5.32 17.74 -5.39
CA ARG A 48 -4.78 18.55 -4.29
C ARG A 48 -5.79 18.76 -3.15
N ASN A 49 -7.07 18.72 -3.46
CA ASN A 49 -8.18 18.83 -2.51
C ASN A 49 -8.53 17.49 -1.85
N GLN A 50 -7.94 16.38 -2.31
CA GLN A 50 -8.06 15.07 -1.66
C GLN A 50 -7.74 15.17 -0.16
N SER A 51 -8.62 14.61 0.68
CA SER A 51 -8.41 14.50 2.12
C SER A 51 -8.03 13.07 2.53
N CYS A 52 -7.97 12.83 3.85
CA CYS A 52 -7.76 11.50 4.40
C CYS A 52 -8.94 10.56 4.06
N CYS A 53 -8.64 9.28 3.84
CA CYS A 53 -9.66 8.23 3.72
C CYS A 53 -10.36 7.85 5.03
N THR A 54 -9.91 8.42 6.17
CA THR A 54 -10.28 8.11 7.56
C THR A 54 -10.13 6.66 8.03
N GLY A 55 -9.71 5.73 7.17
CA GLY A 55 -9.71 4.30 7.45
C GLY A 55 -8.96 3.87 8.71
N LEU A 56 -7.81 4.45 9.05
CA LEU A 56 -7.15 4.14 10.33
C LEU A 56 -8.01 4.58 11.52
N GLY A 57 -8.52 5.82 11.51
CA GLY A 57 -9.39 6.31 12.57
C GLY A 57 -10.70 5.52 12.67
N HIS A 58 -11.27 5.09 11.53
CA HIS A 58 -12.44 4.22 11.52
C HIS A 58 -12.16 2.87 12.20
N TYR A 59 -11.11 2.15 11.77
CA TYR A 59 -10.76 0.87 12.37
C TYR A 59 -10.24 0.99 13.81
N TYR A 60 -9.91 2.20 14.27
CA TYR A 60 -9.50 2.47 15.65
C TYR A 60 -10.69 2.84 16.55
N ASP A 61 -11.91 2.85 16.03
CA ASP A 61 -13.15 3.35 16.63
C ASP A 61 -13.09 4.83 17.04
N ILE A 62 -12.33 5.64 16.28
CA ILE A 62 -12.25 7.10 16.46
C ILE A 62 -13.24 7.82 15.55
N PHE A 63 -13.47 7.30 14.34
CA PHE A 63 -14.43 7.86 13.38
C PHE A 63 -15.57 6.88 13.12
N ASP A 64 -16.80 7.37 13.23
CA ASP A 64 -17.99 6.59 12.90
C ASP A 64 -18.09 6.33 11.38
N GLU A 65 -18.96 5.37 11.01
CA GLU A 65 -19.17 4.96 9.63
C GLU A 65 -19.77 6.08 8.77
N LEU A 66 -20.67 6.91 9.31
CA LEU A 66 -21.33 7.97 8.57
C LEU A 66 -20.33 9.07 8.19
N SER A 67 -19.52 9.53 9.16
CA SER A 67 -18.46 10.52 8.91
C SER A 67 -17.41 10.01 7.93
N THR A 68 -17.03 8.73 8.07
CA THR A 68 -16.08 8.08 7.14
C THR A 68 -16.65 8.00 5.72
N THR A 69 -17.92 7.64 5.59
CA THR A 69 -18.60 7.55 4.30
C THR A 69 -18.79 8.94 3.66
N ALA A 70 -19.09 9.97 4.45
CA ALA A 70 -19.20 11.35 3.97
C ALA A 70 -17.87 11.87 3.41
N LEU A 71 -16.75 11.62 4.10
CA LEU A 71 -15.43 12.02 3.61
C LEU A 71 -15.00 11.23 2.37
N ALA A 72 -15.39 9.97 2.24
CA ALA A 72 -15.22 9.21 1.02
C ALA A 72 -16.05 9.79 -0.14
N ALA A 73 -17.33 10.15 0.09
CA ALA A 73 -18.19 10.81 -0.91
C ALA A 73 -17.58 12.11 -1.41
N ARG A 74 -17.08 12.97 -0.49
CA ARG A 74 -16.32 14.17 -0.85
C ARG A 74 -15.12 13.83 -1.72
N ASN A 75 -14.31 12.84 -1.31
CA ASN A 75 -13.15 12.46 -2.11
C ASN A 75 -13.59 12.04 -3.51
N PHE A 76 -14.57 11.12 -3.63
CA PHE A 76 -15.16 10.64 -4.89
C PHE A 76 -15.62 11.75 -5.83
N SER A 77 -16.24 12.80 -5.30
CA SER A 77 -16.70 13.94 -6.10
C SER A 77 -15.56 14.59 -6.89
N HIS A 78 -14.36 14.71 -6.31
CA HIS A 78 -13.21 15.32 -6.97
C HIS A 78 -12.69 14.49 -8.15
N ALA A 79 -12.60 13.16 -8.03
CA ALA A 79 -12.20 12.35 -9.18
C ALA A 79 -13.24 12.36 -10.29
N ILE A 80 -14.52 12.37 -9.95
CA ILE A 80 -15.61 12.44 -10.93
C ILE A 80 -15.55 13.78 -11.68
N GLU A 81 -15.38 14.89 -10.96
CA GLU A 81 -15.22 16.24 -11.53
C GLU A 81 -14.00 16.32 -12.46
N ASN A 82 -12.87 15.74 -12.04
CA ASN A 82 -11.67 15.64 -12.85
C ASN A 82 -11.80 14.68 -14.04
N LYS A 83 -12.88 13.90 -14.15
CA LYS A 83 -13.05 12.81 -15.13
C LYS A 83 -12.05 11.65 -14.98
N HIS A 84 -11.51 11.44 -13.78
CA HIS A 84 -10.54 10.39 -13.45
C HIS A 84 -11.09 9.46 -12.36
N LYS A 85 -12.27 8.89 -12.59
CA LYS A 85 -13.05 8.19 -11.56
C LYS A 85 -12.41 6.91 -10.99
N HIS A 86 -11.35 6.38 -11.59
CA HIS A 86 -10.69 5.17 -11.11
C HIS A 86 -9.74 5.50 -9.94
N TYR A 87 -10.20 5.26 -8.71
CA TYR A 87 -9.41 5.44 -7.50
C TYR A 87 -8.36 4.36 -7.36
N VAL A 88 -7.11 4.78 -7.29
CA VAL A 88 -5.95 3.91 -7.11
C VAL A 88 -5.25 4.21 -5.79
N PRO A 89 -5.74 3.67 -4.66
CA PRO A 89 -5.06 3.84 -3.39
C PRO A 89 -3.73 3.07 -3.31
N MET A 90 -2.72 3.74 -2.77
CA MET A 90 -1.40 3.18 -2.45
C MET A 90 -1.34 2.51 -1.07
N CYS A 91 -2.50 2.30 -0.44
CA CYS A 91 -2.62 1.76 0.91
C CYS A 91 -3.77 0.78 1.00
N ALA A 92 -3.51 -0.40 1.56
CA ALA A 92 -4.51 -1.44 1.75
C ALA A 92 -5.69 -0.99 2.63
N THR A 93 -5.46 -0.13 3.62
CA THR A 93 -6.53 0.44 4.46
C THR A 93 -7.40 1.43 3.68
N CYS A 94 -6.78 2.30 2.88
CA CYS A 94 -7.51 3.21 1.99
C CYS A 94 -8.36 2.41 0.98
N TYR A 95 -7.79 1.36 0.40
CA TYR A 95 -8.49 0.43 -0.48
C TYR A 95 -9.74 -0.16 0.16
N ALA A 96 -9.63 -0.73 1.36
CA ALA A 96 -10.76 -1.32 2.04
C ALA A 96 -11.85 -0.30 2.39
N ILE A 97 -11.47 0.86 2.93
CA ILE A 97 -12.44 1.85 3.42
C ILE A 97 -13.17 2.55 2.28
N LEU A 98 -12.48 2.88 1.19
CA LEU A 98 -13.11 3.49 0.02
C LEU A 98 -14.10 2.50 -0.62
N LYS A 99 -13.76 1.20 -0.71
CA LYS A 99 -14.69 0.18 -1.19
C LYS A 99 -15.92 0.03 -0.32
N ASN A 100 -15.75 0.02 1.01
CA ASN A 100 -16.88 -0.02 1.95
C ASN A 100 -17.78 1.20 1.78
N ALA A 101 -17.20 2.41 1.73
CA ALA A 101 -17.96 3.63 1.56
C ALA A 101 -18.73 3.67 0.23
N ALA A 102 -18.11 3.26 -0.89
CA ALA A 102 -18.79 3.18 -2.18
C ALA A 102 -19.96 2.17 -2.15
N LYS A 103 -19.78 0.99 -1.52
CA LYS A 103 -20.87 0.03 -1.32
C LYS A 103 -22.01 0.63 -0.50
N THR A 104 -21.70 1.26 0.64
CA THR A 104 -22.69 1.93 1.50
C THR A 104 -23.44 3.01 0.75
N LEU A 105 -22.74 3.89 0.03
CA LEU A 105 -23.36 4.97 -0.75
C LEU A 105 -24.26 4.45 -1.89
N ASN A 106 -23.93 3.31 -2.50
CA ASN A 106 -24.75 2.73 -3.58
C ASN A 106 -25.96 1.94 -3.05
N GLN A 107 -25.87 1.36 -1.85
CA GLN A 107 -26.87 0.40 -1.33
C GLN A 107 -27.81 0.99 -0.28
N LYS A 108 -27.37 1.99 0.49
CA LYS A 108 -28.14 2.59 1.59
C LYS A 108 -28.59 4.00 1.21
N ASP A 109 -29.78 4.09 0.63
CA ASP A 109 -30.35 5.36 0.17
C ASP A 109 -30.50 6.37 1.31
N ASP A 110 -30.94 5.93 2.49
CA ASP A 110 -31.07 6.76 3.69
C ASP A 110 -29.75 7.39 4.14
N VAL A 111 -28.65 6.61 4.11
CA VAL A 111 -27.31 7.10 4.46
C VAL A 111 -26.81 8.08 3.39
N ARG A 112 -26.98 7.76 2.10
CA ARG A 112 -26.57 8.63 1.00
C ARG A 112 -27.30 9.97 1.04
N GLU A 113 -28.61 9.97 1.21
CA GLU A 113 -29.40 11.22 1.27
C GLU A 113 -29.05 12.04 2.53
N LYS A 114 -28.81 11.39 3.67
CA LYS A 114 -28.33 12.10 4.88
C LYS A 114 -27.01 12.83 4.63
N ILE A 115 -26.06 12.19 3.94
CA ILE A 115 -24.77 12.80 3.57
C ILE A 115 -24.97 13.94 2.56
N ASN A 116 -25.76 13.72 1.51
CA ASN A 116 -26.03 14.74 0.50
C ASN A 116 -26.72 15.97 1.08
N ASN A 117 -27.70 15.79 1.98
CA ASN A 117 -28.35 16.88 2.69
C ASN A 117 -27.36 17.68 3.54
N ALA A 118 -26.47 17.00 4.27
CA ALA A 118 -25.43 17.67 5.04
C ALA A 118 -24.49 18.52 4.16
N PHE A 119 -24.18 18.05 2.94
CA PHE A 119 -23.43 18.87 1.98
C PHE A 119 -24.23 20.10 1.52
N CYS A 120 -25.50 19.94 1.16
CA CYS A 120 -26.37 21.04 0.75
C CYS A 120 -26.54 22.10 1.84
N GLU A 121 -26.81 21.70 3.09
CA GLU A 121 -26.97 22.60 4.24
C GLU A 121 -25.72 23.45 4.52
N ASN A 122 -24.55 22.99 4.08
CA ASN A 122 -23.26 23.66 4.26
C ASN A 122 -22.75 24.34 2.97
N GLY A 123 -23.59 24.47 1.93
CA GLY A 123 -23.21 25.12 0.67
C GLY A 123 -22.20 24.31 -0.18
N LEU A 124 -22.13 23.00 0.03
CA LEU A 124 -21.25 22.05 -0.66
C LEU A 124 -22.00 21.15 -1.64
N GLU A 125 -23.05 21.69 -2.26
CA GLU A 125 -23.98 20.97 -3.15
C GLU A 125 -23.27 20.23 -4.29
N ASN A 126 -22.10 20.70 -4.72
CA ASN A 126 -21.27 20.08 -5.74
C ASN A 126 -20.59 18.77 -5.31
N LEU A 127 -20.54 18.47 -4.00
CA LEU A 127 -19.92 17.24 -3.46
C LEU A 127 -20.91 16.07 -3.33
N GLN A 128 -22.18 16.28 -3.71
CA GLN A 128 -23.21 15.25 -3.61
C GLN A 128 -22.85 13.99 -4.39
N TYR A 129 -23.08 12.84 -3.75
CA TYR A 129 -22.85 11.54 -4.36
C TYR A 129 -24.14 11.04 -5.02
N LYS A 130 -24.06 10.66 -6.29
CA LYS A 130 -25.14 9.99 -7.02
C LYS A 130 -24.95 8.48 -6.95
N LYS A 131 -26.05 7.75 -6.77
CA LYS A 131 -26.04 6.29 -6.76
C LYS A 131 -25.31 5.74 -7.99
N ASP A 132 -24.46 4.74 -7.77
CA ASP A 132 -23.66 4.04 -8.78
C ASP A 132 -22.63 4.92 -9.52
N SER A 133 -22.31 6.12 -8.99
CA SER A 133 -21.21 6.96 -9.52
C SER A 133 -19.83 6.31 -9.46
N ILE A 134 -19.60 5.47 -8.44
CA ILE A 134 -18.37 4.69 -8.25
C ILE A 134 -18.75 3.23 -8.09
N ASN A 135 -18.25 2.36 -8.98
CA ASN A 135 -18.34 0.92 -8.82
C ASN A 135 -17.25 0.43 -7.84
N PRO A 136 -17.60 -0.16 -6.69
CA PRO A 136 -16.61 -0.58 -5.70
C PRO A 136 -15.60 -1.60 -6.20
N THR A 137 -15.92 -2.44 -7.18
CA THR A 137 -15.01 -3.46 -7.70
C THR A 137 -14.10 -2.89 -8.78
N ASP A 138 -14.66 -2.16 -9.75
CA ASP A 138 -13.96 -1.71 -10.96
C ASP A 138 -13.36 -0.30 -10.85
N ASP A 139 -13.97 0.60 -10.09
CA ASP A 139 -13.50 1.98 -9.93
C ASP A 139 -12.59 2.16 -8.70
N ILE A 140 -12.34 1.12 -7.90
CA ILE A 140 -11.42 1.17 -6.75
C ILE A 140 -10.43 -0.01 -6.82
N THR A 141 -9.20 0.29 -7.21
CA THR A 141 -8.17 -0.72 -7.49
C THR A 141 -6.89 -0.43 -6.73
N HIS A 142 -6.36 -1.38 -5.97
CA HIS A 142 -5.11 -1.12 -5.25
C HIS A 142 -3.97 -0.96 -6.25
N VAL A 143 -3.02 -0.06 -5.99
CA VAL A 143 -1.87 0.18 -6.90
C VAL A 143 -1.13 -1.10 -7.28
N ALA A 144 -0.98 -2.03 -6.33
CA ALA A 144 -0.34 -3.32 -6.56
C ALA A 144 -1.05 -4.20 -7.61
N ASP A 145 -2.37 -4.03 -7.81
CA ASP A 145 -3.12 -4.77 -8.83
C ASP A 145 -2.76 -4.25 -10.23
N ILE A 146 -2.56 -2.94 -10.36
CA ILE A 146 -2.06 -2.32 -11.60
C ILE A 146 -0.63 -2.77 -11.86
N LEU A 147 0.24 -2.74 -10.86
CA LEU A 147 1.62 -3.22 -10.99
C LEU A 147 1.66 -4.71 -11.40
N TYR A 148 0.75 -5.52 -10.88
CA TYR A 148 0.58 -6.92 -11.30
C TYR A 148 0.09 -7.05 -12.75
N HIS A 149 -0.86 -6.22 -13.17
CA HIS A 149 -1.36 -6.21 -14.55
C HIS A 149 -0.24 -5.89 -15.55
N PHE A 150 0.65 -4.96 -15.21
CA PHE A 150 1.79 -4.57 -16.05
C PHE A 150 3.08 -5.37 -15.79
N LYS A 151 3.06 -6.42 -14.94
CA LYS A 151 4.27 -7.13 -14.50
C LYS A 151 5.14 -7.64 -15.65
N ASP A 152 4.52 -8.13 -16.73
CA ASP A 152 5.23 -8.72 -17.88
C ASP A 152 5.95 -7.65 -18.73
N GLN A 153 5.63 -6.36 -18.52
CA GLN A 153 6.33 -5.23 -19.13
C GLN A 153 7.53 -4.77 -18.31
N LEU A 154 7.58 -5.06 -17.00
CA LEU A 154 8.63 -4.56 -16.09
C LEU A 154 10.03 -4.93 -16.59
N LYS A 155 10.22 -6.16 -17.09
CA LYS A 155 11.51 -6.64 -17.60
C LYS A 155 12.10 -5.77 -18.70
N LYS A 156 11.28 -5.10 -19.51
CA LYS A 156 11.73 -4.15 -20.55
C LYS A 156 12.35 -2.88 -19.96
N HIS A 157 12.05 -2.59 -18.71
CA HIS A 157 12.55 -1.42 -17.99
C HIS A 157 13.65 -1.74 -16.98
N LYS A 158 14.16 -2.98 -16.95
CA LYS A 158 15.28 -3.38 -16.07
C LYS A 158 16.48 -2.45 -16.24
N LYS A 159 16.93 -1.86 -15.14
CA LYS A 159 18.18 -1.08 -15.04
C LYS A 159 19.10 -1.59 -13.95
N VAL A 160 18.53 -2.14 -12.88
CA VAL A 160 19.28 -2.77 -11.79
C VAL A 160 18.96 -4.26 -11.75
N ASP A 161 19.98 -5.09 -11.52
CA ASP A 161 19.77 -6.51 -11.26
C ASP A 161 19.52 -6.76 -9.77
N ILE A 162 18.29 -7.12 -9.43
CA ILE A 162 17.87 -7.40 -8.04
C ILE A 162 17.90 -8.90 -7.70
N SER A 163 18.46 -9.74 -8.58
CA SER A 163 18.50 -11.21 -8.44
C SER A 163 19.26 -11.70 -7.20
N GLY A 164 20.16 -10.88 -6.66
CA GLY A 164 20.90 -11.18 -5.43
C GLY A 164 20.09 -11.05 -4.14
N LEU A 165 18.85 -10.57 -4.19
CA LEU A 165 18.01 -10.36 -3.00
C LEU A 165 17.16 -11.58 -2.66
N LYS A 166 17.16 -11.97 -1.38
CA LYS A 166 16.19 -12.91 -0.82
C LYS A 166 14.98 -12.15 -0.29
N ILE A 167 13.86 -12.25 -1.01
CA ILE A 167 12.67 -11.43 -0.77
C ILE A 167 11.54 -12.27 -0.15
N ALA A 168 10.95 -11.77 0.93
CA ALA A 168 9.67 -12.23 1.47
C ALA A 168 8.59 -11.17 1.29
N THR A 169 7.31 -11.58 1.34
CA THR A 169 6.19 -10.67 1.10
C THR A 169 5.20 -10.65 2.25
N HIS A 170 4.72 -9.46 2.62
CA HIS A 170 3.62 -9.25 3.54
C HIS A 170 2.43 -8.58 2.84
N HIS A 171 1.41 -9.36 2.51
CA HIS A 171 0.17 -8.82 1.96
C HIS A 171 -0.71 -8.26 3.08
N GLY A 172 -1.11 -7.00 2.95
CA GLY A 172 -1.89 -6.30 3.97
C GLY A 172 -3.23 -6.97 4.23
N CYS A 173 -3.61 -7.09 5.51
CA CYS A 173 -4.88 -7.73 5.91
C CYS A 173 -6.10 -7.06 5.27
N HIS A 174 -6.10 -5.73 5.14
CA HIS A 174 -7.22 -4.99 4.52
C HIS A 174 -7.34 -5.22 3.01
N TYR A 175 -6.28 -5.65 2.34
CA TYR A 175 -6.35 -6.09 0.94
C TYR A 175 -6.89 -7.51 0.86
N CYS A 176 -6.27 -8.48 1.56
CA CYS A 176 -6.59 -9.90 1.41
C CYS A 176 -7.82 -10.41 2.19
N LYS A 177 -8.29 -9.71 3.23
CA LYS A 177 -9.28 -10.24 4.18
C LYS A 177 -10.60 -9.47 4.21
N VAL A 178 -10.63 -8.19 3.83
CA VAL A 178 -11.86 -7.36 3.89
C VAL A 178 -12.68 -7.51 2.61
N HIS A 179 -12.05 -7.35 1.43
CA HIS A 179 -12.67 -7.59 0.12
C HIS A 179 -11.98 -8.75 -0.57
N TYR A 180 -12.07 -9.93 0.04
CA TYR A 180 -11.34 -11.13 -0.39
C TYR A 180 -11.75 -11.61 -1.79
N ASP A 181 -13.01 -11.36 -2.20
CA ASP A 181 -13.49 -11.67 -3.56
C ASP A 181 -12.81 -10.83 -4.65
N ASP A 182 -12.32 -9.63 -4.31
CA ASP A 182 -11.63 -8.73 -5.24
C ASP A 182 -10.11 -8.94 -5.21
N THR A 183 -9.60 -9.87 -4.40
CA THR A 183 -8.16 -10.10 -4.24
C THR A 183 -7.61 -10.95 -5.37
N LEU A 184 -6.66 -10.39 -6.11
CA LEU A 184 -5.92 -11.14 -7.11
C LEU A 184 -4.90 -12.08 -6.47
N CYS A 185 -4.66 -13.21 -7.14
CA CYS A 185 -3.64 -14.20 -6.77
C CYS A 185 -3.88 -14.87 -5.40
N GLY A 186 -5.16 -15.02 -5.02
CA GLY A 186 -5.59 -15.83 -3.88
C GLY A 186 -5.42 -15.16 -2.51
N VAL A 187 -6.22 -15.64 -1.54
CA VAL A 187 -6.26 -15.09 -0.17
C VAL A 187 -5.75 -16.06 0.90
N ARG A 188 -5.74 -17.36 0.57
CA ARG A 188 -5.21 -18.43 1.44
C ARG A 188 -3.71 -18.62 1.31
N ASN A 189 -3.16 -18.38 0.13
CA ASN A 189 -1.73 -18.21 -0.11
C ASN A 189 -1.62 -16.98 -1.02
N PRO A 190 -1.51 -15.76 -0.47
CA PRO A 190 -1.48 -14.57 -1.28
C PRO A 190 -0.17 -14.49 -2.06
N GLN A 191 -0.28 -14.36 -3.39
CA GLN A 191 0.87 -14.40 -4.31
C GLN A 191 1.01 -13.16 -5.20
N LEU A 192 0.25 -12.08 -4.94
CA LEU A 192 0.25 -10.89 -5.80
C LEU A 192 1.65 -10.31 -6.01
N MET A 193 2.33 -9.95 -4.92
CA MET A 193 3.71 -9.44 -4.97
C MET A 193 4.70 -10.51 -5.41
N ASP A 194 4.51 -11.77 -5.01
CA ASP A 194 5.38 -12.89 -5.43
C ASP A 194 5.44 -13.01 -6.95
N LYS A 195 4.28 -12.96 -7.62
CA LYS A 195 4.21 -13.02 -9.08
C LYS A 195 4.77 -11.77 -9.79
N ILE A 196 4.74 -10.61 -9.12
CA ILE A 196 5.42 -9.41 -9.65
C ILE A 196 6.93 -9.61 -9.60
N CYS A 197 7.46 -10.10 -8.47
CA CYS A 197 8.89 -10.37 -8.33
C CYS A 197 9.35 -11.48 -9.30
N GLU A 198 8.55 -12.53 -9.49
CA GLU A 198 8.79 -13.57 -10.50
C GLU A 198 8.93 -13.00 -11.92
N ALA A 199 8.07 -12.04 -12.30
CA ALA A 199 8.15 -11.37 -13.59
C ALA A 199 9.40 -10.47 -13.76
N MET A 200 10.05 -10.08 -12.65
CA MET A 200 11.35 -9.40 -12.64
C MET A 200 12.54 -10.38 -12.59
N ASP A 201 12.29 -11.68 -12.78
CA ASP A 201 13.23 -12.81 -12.65
C ASP A 201 13.80 -13.00 -11.22
N VAL A 202 13.07 -12.58 -10.19
CA VAL A 202 13.49 -12.70 -8.78
C VAL A 202 12.38 -13.36 -7.97
N PRO A 203 12.28 -14.70 -7.97
CA PRO A 203 11.27 -15.38 -7.18
C PRO A 203 11.47 -15.07 -5.68
N THR A 204 10.35 -14.85 -4.99
CA THR A 204 10.35 -14.70 -3.52
C THR A 204 10.63 -16.05 -2.85
N ILE A 205 10.83 -16.06 -1.53
CA ILE A 205 10.92 -17.30 -0.74
C ILE A 205 9.60 -18.11 -0.74
N GLY A 206 8.52 -17.58 -1.32
CA GLY A 206 7.23 -18.23 -1.37
C GLY A 206 6.51 -18.21 -0.03
N TRP A 207 6.04 -19.37 0.43
CA TRP A 207 5.35 -19.51 1.71
C TRP A 207 6.37 -19.62 2.85
N TYR A 208 6.10 -18.94 3.96
CA TYR A 208 6.85 -19.03 5.20
C TYR A 208 5.88 -18.98 6.38
N ASP A 209 6.30 -19.46 7.55
CA ASP A 209 5.49 -19.39 8.76
C ASP A 209 5.08 -17.95 9.07
N HIS A 210 3.84 -17.76 9.51
CA HIS A 210 3.28 -16.43 9.76
C HIS A 210 3.18 -15.50 8.53
N LYS A 211 3.30 -15.98 7.27
CA LYS A 211 3.05 -15.16 6.06
C LYS A 211 1.71 -14.41 6.11
N ARG A 212 0.64 -15.07 6.58
CA ARG A 212 -0.72 -14.48 6.72
C ARG A 212 -1.00 -13.78 8.06
N LEU A 213 -0.05 -13.84 9.00
CA LEU A 213 -0.18 -13.15 10.27
C LEU A 213 -0.27 -11.65 10.01
N THR A 214 -1.10 -10.97 10.79
CA THR A 214 -1.19 -9.51 10.81
C THR A 214 0.19 -8.89 11.08
N CYS A 215 0.37 -7.62 10.70
CA CYS A 215 1.56 -6.87 11.12
C CYS A 215 1.54 -6.50 12.61
N GLY A 216 0.41 -6.68 13.31
CA GLY A 216 0.25 -6.31 14.72
C GLY A 216 -0.32 -4.90 14.93
N CYS A 217 -0.25 -4.01 13.94
CA CYS A 217 -0.73 -2.63 14.11
C CYS A 217 -2.26 -2.43 14.04
N GLY A 218 -2.97 -3.26 13.25
CA GLY A 218 -4.38 -3.04 12.90
C GLY A 218 -5.30 -2.87 14.11
N PHE A 219 -6.48 -2.26 13.92
CA PHE A 219 -7.50 -2.06 14.97
C PHE A 219 -6.96 -1.48 16.29
N ARG A 220 -6.24 -0.36 16.22
CA ARG A 220 -5.60 0.41 17.30
C ARG A 220 -4.60 -0.35 18.17
N GLN A 221 -4.26 -1.60 17.85
CA GLN A 221 -3.44 -2.45 18.71
C GLN A 221 -2.06 -1.85 18.98
N ARG A 222 -1.43 -1.19 17.97
CA ARG A 222 -0.17 -0.45 18.18
C ARG A 222 -0.25 0.57 19.32
N TYR A 223 -1.41 1.19 19.53
CA TYR A 223 -1.58 2.25 20.52
C TYR A 223 -2.19 1.74 21.83
N ALA A 224 -3.16 0.82 21.74
CA ALA A 224 -3.91 0.33 22.90
C ALA A 224 -3.26 -0.89 23.58
N ASN A 225 -2.65 -1.78 22.81
CA ASN A 225 -2.04 -3.03 23.31
C ASN A 225 -0.65 -3.21 22.70
N ARG A 226 0.26 -2.30 23.07
CA ARG A 226 1.62 -2.19 22.48
C ARG A 226 2.38 -3.50 22.52
N GLU A 227 2.29 -4.24 23.63
CA GLU A 227 2.98 -5.52 23.82
C GLU A 227 2.47 -6.59 22.84
N LEU A 228 1.14 -6.79 22.75
CA LEU A 228 0.54 -7.73 21.79
C LEU A 228 0.82 -7.33 20.33
N SER A 229 0.83 -6.03 20.03
CA SER A 229 1.20 -5.53 18.70
C SER A 229 2.66 -5.84 18.37
N LEU A 230 3.56 -5.73 19.34
CA LEU A 230 4.98 -6.03 19.17
C LEU A 230 5.18 -7.54 19.04
N GLU A 231 4.56 -8.35 19.88
CA GLU A 231 4.60 -9.83 19.83
C GLU A 231 4.20 -10.36 18.45
N ALA A 232 3.10 -9.87 17.88
CA ALA A 232 2.69 -10.27 16.52
C ALA A 232 3.71 -9.89 15.43
N SER A 233 4.46 -8.79 15.63
CA SER A 233 5.56 -8.41 14.72
C SER A 233 6.77 -9.31 14.93
N THR A 234 7.11 -9.59 16.19
CA THR A 234 8.20 -10.47 16.61
C THR A 234 8.02 -11.89 16.07
N ASP A 235 6.84 -12.51 16.21
CA ASP A 235 6.58 -13.87 15.70
C ASP A 235 6.83 -14.00 14.19
N LYS A 236 6.44 -12.96 13.45
CA LYS A 236 6.69 -12.89 12.01
C LYS A 236 8.18 -12.71 11.72
N PHE A 237 8.86 -11.84 12.46
CA PHE A 237 10.29 -11.58 12.28
C PHE A 237 11.13 -12.82 12.61
N GLU A 238 10.84 -13.52 13.70
CA GLU A 238 11.44 -14.82 14.05
C GLU A 238 11.30 -15.85 12.93
N SER A 239 10.14 -15.86 12.25
CA SER A 239 9.92 -16.75 11.09
C SER A 239 10.76 -16.32 9.88
N LEU A 240 10.86 -15.02 9.60
CA LEU A 240 11.66 -14.46 8.49
C LEU A 240 13.16 -14.58 8.71
N TYR A 241 13.61 -14.47 9.95
CA TYR A 241 15.01 -14.60 10.35
C TYR A 241 15.56 -16.01 10.09
N LYS A 242 14.76 -17.05 10.33
CA LYS A 242 15.10 -18.45 9.98
C LYS A 242 15.28 -18.63 8.48
N GLU A 243 14.58 -17.83 7.69
CA GLU A 243 14.63 -17.85 6.23
C GLU A 243 15.71 -16.92 5.66
N ASP A 244 16.54 -16.27 6.48
CA ASP A 244 17.64 -15.43 6.02
C ASP A 244 17.18 -14.37 4.97
N VAL A 245 16.04 -13.71 5.20
CA VAL A 245 15.45 -12.72 4.28
C VAL A 245 16.22 -11.40 4.29
N ASP A 246 16.48 -10.82 3.11
CA ASP A 246 17.10 -9.49 2.95
C ASP A 246 16.04 -8.37 2.96
N VAL A 247 14.90 -8.61 2.30
CA VAL A 247 13.83 -7.62 2.12
C VAL A 247 12.48 -8.22 2.49
N LEU A 248 11.77 -7.57 3.40
CA LEU A 248 10.34 -7.78 3.61
C LEU A 248 9.54 -6.76 2.77
N LEU A 249 8.96 -7.25 1.68
CA LEU A 249 8.19 -6.46 0.74
C LEU A 249 6.75 -6.28 1.23
N VAL A 250 6.32 -5.03 1.36
CA VAL A 250 4.98 -4.66 1.81
C VAL A 250 4.20 -3.92 0.72
N MET A 251 2.87 -3.93 0.82
CA MET A 251 1.99 -3.14 -0.07
C MET A 251 1.21 -2.04 0.65
N CYS A 252 1.38 -1.94 1.97
CA CYS A 252 0.63 -1.03 2.82
C CYS A 252 1.60 -0.17 3.64
N PRO A 253 1.51 1.17 3.58
CA PRO A 253 2.39 2.07 4.32
C PRO A 253 2.22 1.92 5.84
N ASN A 254 1.06 1.46 6.34
CA ASN A 254 0.90 1.18 7.76
C ASN A 254 1.66 -0.06 8.22
N CYS A 255 1.74 -1.08 7.36
CA CYS A 255 2.58 -2.26 7.59
C CYS A 255 4.06 -1.89 7.46
N HIS A 256 4.40 -1.02 6.51
CA HIS A 256 5.74 -0.44 6.37
C HIS A 256 6.17 0.20 7.69
N LEU A 257 5.39 1.16 8.18
CA LEU A 257 5.63 1.86 9.44
C LEU A 257 5.77 0.89 10.63
N GLN A 258 4.96 -0.17 10.67
CA GLN A 258 5.02 -1.15 11.75
C GLN A 258 6.33 -1.91 11.78
N PHE A 259 6.78 -2.39 10.64
CA PHE A 259 7.96 -3.24 10.58
C PHE A 259 9.24 -2.41 10.62
N ASP A 260 9.30 -1.31 9.87
CA ASP A 260 10.48 -0.43 9.76
C ASP A 260 10.81 0.25 11.10
N ARG A 261 9.82 0.89 11.75
CA ARG A 261 10.08 1.63 13.01
C ARG A 261 10.37 0.72 14.21
N TYR A 262 9.94 -0.54 14.16
CA TYR A 262 10.08 -1.48 15.28
C TYR A 262 11.14 -2.55 15.04
N GLU A 263 11.80 -2.59 13.88
CA GLU A 263 12.81 -3.60 13.57
C GLU A 263 13.93 -3.63 14.63
N ARG A 264 14.51 -2.47 14.96
CA ARG A 264 15.54 -2.35 16.01
C ARG A 264 15.04 -2.80 17.39
N VAL A 265 13.78 -2.49 17.72
CA VAL A 265 13.17 -2.93 19.00
C VAL A 265 13.04 -4.45 19.03
N ILE A 266 12.61 -5.05 17.93
CA ILE A 266 12.49 -6.51 17.79
C ILE A 266 13.87 -7.16 17.85
N GLN A 267 14.90 -6.61 17.20
CA GLN A 267 16.27 -7.12 17.29
C GLN A 267 16.81 -7.08 18.73
N GLN A 268 16.58 -6.00 19.46
CA GLN A 268 16.97 -5.88 20.87
C GLN A 268 16.23 -6.90 21.75
N HIS A 269 14.96 -7.14 21.46
CA HIS A 269 14.12 -8.08 22.22
C HIS A 269 14.48 -9.55 21.95
N THR A 270 14.79 -9.90 20.70
CA THR A 270 15.08 -11.27 20.25
C THR A 270 16.57 -11.64 20.33
N GLY A 271 17.45 -10.63 20.40
CA GLY A 271 18.90 -10.81 20.26
C GLY A 271 19.36 -11.09 18.82
N HIS A 272 18.44 -11.07 17.84
CA HIS A 272 18.76 -11.29 16.44
C HIS A 272 19.49 -10.09 15.84
N LYS A 273 20.53 -10.34 15.04
CA LYS A 273 21.39 -9.29 14.46
C LYS A 273 21.31 -9.20 12.94
N LYS A 274 20.47 -10.01 12.30
CA LYS A 274 20.35 -9.95 10.85
C LYS A 274 19.66 -8.65 10.45
N HIS A 275 20.29 -7.97 9.52
CA HIS A 275 19.76 -6.83 8.81
C HIS A 275 18.71 -7.27 7.78
N MET A 276 17.47 -6.80 7.93
CA MET A 276 16.37 -7.04 7.00
C MET A 276 15.64 -5.72 6.76
N VAL A 277 15.58 -5.27 5.51
CA VAL A 277 14.98 -3.97 5.17
C VAL A 277 13.52 -4.13 4.80
N ILE A 278 12.74 -3.07 5.01
CA ILE A 278 11.32 -3.04 4.68
C ILE A 278 11.13 -2.12 3.49
N LEU A 279 10.66 -2.65 2.37
CA LEU A 279 10.36 -1.84 1.18
C LEU A 279 8.90 -1.98 0.79
N ASN A 280 8.31 -0.91 0.29
CA ASN A 280 7.05 -1.01 -0.45
C ASN A 280 7.31 -1.61 -1.84
N ILE A 281 6.35 -2.39 -2.36
CA ILE A 281 6.41 -2.95 -3.73
C ILE A 281 6.74 -1.90 -4.79
N ALA A 282 6.19 -0.69 -4.69
CA ALA A 282 6.50 0.39 -5.62
C ALA A 282 7.97 0.84 -5.52
N GLN A 283 8.54 0.90 -4.32
CA GLN A 283 9.95 1.29 -4.14
C GLN A 283 10.91 0.27 -4.75
N LEU A 284 10.65 -1.04 -4.54
CA LEU A 284 11.48 -2.10 -5.14
C LEU A 284 11.44 -2.04 -6.68
N ILE A 285 10.25 -1.91 -7.27
CA ILE A 285 10.10 -1.82 -8.72
C ILE A 285 10.77 -0.54 -9.26
N ALA A 286 10.66 0.58 -8.55
CA ALA A 286 11.33 1.81 -8.95
C ALA A 286 12.86 1.65 -8.94
N LEU A 287 13.45 1.04 -7.89
CA LEU A 287 14.88 0.70 -7.86
C LEU A 287 15.27 -0.21 -9.04
N TYR A 288 14.51 -1.26 -9.29
CA TYR A 288 14.70 -2.16 -10.44
C TYR A 288 14.71 -1.41 -11.78
N MET A 289 13.87 -0.37 -11.91
CA MET A 289 13.77 0.51 -13.07
C MET A 289 14.76 1.69 -13.05
N GLY A 290 15.71 1.71 -12.10
CA GLY A 290 16.81 2.67 -12.03
C GLY A 290 16.44 4.02 -11.42
N ALA A 291 15.41 4.07 -10.57
CA ALA A 291 15.08 5.26 -9.79
C ALA A 291 16.18 5.58 -8.76
N HIS A 292 16.46 6.87 -8.56
CA HIS A 292 17.46 7.31 -7.59
C HIS A 292 17.01 7.00 -6.15
N PRO A 293 17.86 6.36 -5.31
CA PRO A 293 17.48 5.93 -3.96
C PRO A 293 16.95 7.06 -3.07
N TYR A 294 17.71 8.14 -2.90
CA TYR A 294 17.30 9.25 -2.04
C TYR A 294 16.23 10.18 -2.65
N LYS A 295 16.37 10.53 -3.94
CA LYS A 295 15.51 11.52 -4.61
C LYS A 295 14.13 10.99 -5.00
N THR A 296 14.02 9.70 -5.32
CA THR A 296 12.76 9.09 -5.79
C THR A 296 12.27 8.01 -4.85
N VAL A 297 13.15 7.10 -4.45
CA VAL A 297 12.74 5.96 -3.61
C VAL A 297 12.52 6.38 -2.16
N GLY A 298 13.18 7.45 -1.72
CA GLY A 298 12.97 8.09 -0.42
C GLY A 298 13.49 7.25 0.75
N ILE A 299 14.67 6.64 0.62
CA ILE A 299 15.24 5.75 1.64
C ILE A 299 15.58 6.46 2.96
N GLN A 300 15.87 7.76 2.92
CA GLN A 300 16.13 8.61 4.08
C GLN A 300 14.97 8.74 5.07
N THR A 301 13.76 8.27 4.71
CA THR A 301 12.62 8.28 5.64
C THR A 301 12.47 6.96 6.41
N HIS A 302 13.25 5.94 6.06
CA HIS A 302 13.26 4.61 6.70
C HIS A 302 14.05 4.67 8.00
N THR A 303 13.62 3.91 9.00
CA THR A 303 14.38 3.70 10.24
C THR A 303 15.34 2.51 10.13
N THR A 304 15.03 1.55 9.26
CA THR A 304 16.01 0.55 8.88
C THR A 304 16.90 1.13 7.79
N ASN A 305 18.23 1.05 7.99
CA ASN A 305 19.18 1.47 6.97
C ASN A 305 18.98 0.65 5.69
N VAL A 306 18.76 1.29 4.54
CA VAL A 306 18.55 0.60 3.25
C VAL A 306 19.85 0.46 2.46
N GLU A 307 20.87 1.24 2.80
CA GLU A 307 22.15 1.32 2.10
C GLU A 307 22.87 -0.03 1.92
N PRO A 308 22.92 -0.95 2.91
CA PRO A 308 23.56 -2.25 2.71
C PRO A 308 22.93 -3.08 1.57
N ILE A 309 21.64 -2.87 1.29
CA ILE A 309 20.97 -3.48 0.14
C ILE A 309 21.37 -2.79 -1.15
N LEU A 310 21.56 -1.47 -1.16
CA LEU A 310 22.05 -0.74 -2.32
C LEU A 310 23.47 -1.18 -2.70
N ASP A 311 24.35 -1.33 -1.71
CA ASP A 311 25.71 -1.87 -1.90
C ASP A 311 25.68 -3.27 -2.52
N LYS A 312 24.83 -4.16 -1.98
CA LYS A 312 24.64 -5.52 -2.51
C LYS A 312 24.17 -5.52 -3.97
N LEU A 313 23.42 -4.49 -4.37
CA LEU A 313 22.90 -4.30 -5.73
C LEU A 313 23.85 -3.51 -6.64
N GLY A 314 24.96 -2.98 -6.12
CA GLY A 314 25.86 -2.09 -6.86
C GLY A 314 25.20 -0.77 -7.29
N ILE A 315 24.23 -0.28 -6.52
CA ILE A 315 23.59 1.02 -6.77
C ILE A 315 24.43 2.11 -6.09
N GLU A 316 24.93 3.06 -6.87
CA GLU A 316 25.62 4.23 -6.32
C GLU A 316 24.64 5.19 -5.64
N TYR A 317 25.05 5.72 -4.48
CA TYR A 317 24.34 6.76 -3.72
C TYR A 317 25.36 7.62 -2.97
N ASP A 318 24.92 8.80 -2.50
CA ASP A 318 25.72 9.67 -1.64
C ASP A 318 25.37 9.37 -0.17
N SER A 319 26.29 8.74 0.57
CA SER A 319 26.07 8.41 1.99
C SER A 319 25.93 9.66 2.87
N GLY A 320 26.36 10.83 2.41
CA GLY A 320 26.14 12.10 3.11
C GLY A 320 24.68 12.57 3.11
N GLU A 321 23.80 11.92 2.34
CA GLU A 321 22.35 12.16 2.39
C GLU A 321 21.65 11.34 3.48
N ASP A 322 22.32 10.34 4.11
CA ASP A 322 21.83 9.71 5.33
C ASP A 322 22.06 10.63 6.53
N SER A 323 21.02 10.88 7.30
CA SER A 323 21.10 11.68 8.54
C SER A 323 20.51 10.96 9.75
N LEU A 324 20.18 9.67 9.60
CA LEU A 324 19.46 8.87 10.60
C LEU A 324 20.28 7.69 11.11
N HIS A 325 21.14 7.10 10.27
CA HIS A 325 21.84 5.85 10.58
C HIS A 325 23.33 6.01 10.88
N ASP A 326 23.78 7.26 11.08
CA ASP A 326 25.15 7.62 11.49
C ASP A 326 25.62 6.95 12.81
#